data_AF-A0A1V1UFW2-F1
#
_entry.id   AF-A0A1V1UFW2-F1
#
_cell.length_a   1.000
_cell.length_b   1.000
_cell.length_c   1.000
_cell.angle_alpha   90.00
_cell.angle_beta   90.00
_cell.angle_gamma   90.00
#
_symmetry.space_group_name_H-M   'P 1'
#
loop_
_entity.id
_entity.type
_entity.pdbx_description
1 polymer ?
#
loop_
_entity_poly.entity_id
_entity_poly.type
_entity_poly.pdbx_seq_one_letter_code
_entity_poly.pdbx_strand_id
1 'polypeptide(L)'
;MSDLTLTKTRLFEGVWEGVLSGESGGGAAPEIEVTHQQEPIAGVEVIARAETGDWVVRVPVPPEKLADGVQTFVIRDRMSGAVLDSFALLAGDVLTYDIRAEMALLREELDLLKRAFRRHCLETM
;
A
#
# COMPACT_ATOMS: atom_id res chain seq x y z
N MET A 1 -12.07 -0.29 16.87
CA MET A 1 -10.98 -0.49 15.91
C MET A 1 -11.26 -1.80 15.23
N SER A 2 -11.59 -1.77 13.95
CA SER A 2 -11.78 -2.97 13.14
C SER A 2 -10.41 -3.61 12.92
N ASP A 3 -10.24 -4.87 13.34
CA ASP A 3 -8.99 -5.62 13.19
C ASP A 3 -8.91 -6.24 11.78
N LEU A 4 -9.05 -5.37 10.78
CA LEU A 4 -9.07 -5.76 9.37
C LEU A 4 -7.65 -5.86 8.85
N THR A 5 -7.30 -7.02 8.32
CA THR A 5 -6.04 -7.28 7.63
C THR A 5 -6.30 -7.55 6.16
N LEU A 6 -5.73 -6.72 5.29
CA LEU A 6 -5.78 -6.89 3.84
C LEU A 6 -4.47 -7.50 3.34
N THR A 7 -4.56 -8.63 2.67
CA THR A 7 -3.39 -9.33 2.12
C THR A 7 -3.50 -9.42 0.61
N LYS A 8 -2.56 -8.83 -0.12
CA LYS A 8 -2.47 -8.95 -1.58
C LYS A 8 -2.35 -10.42 -2.01
N THR A 9 -3.14 -10.81 -3.01
CA THR A 9 -3.01 -12.12 -3.67
C THR A 9 -2.30 -12.00 -5.01
N ARG A 10 -2.72 -11.07 -5.87
CA ARG A 10 -2.10 -10.85 -7.20
C ARG A 10 -2.46 -9.49 -7.79
N LEU A 11 -1.79 -9.17 -8.90
CA LEU A 11 -2.17 -8.10 -9.83
C LEU A 11 -2.17 -8.73 -11.22
N PHE A 12 -3.33 -8.82 -11.87
CA PHE A 12 -3.49 -9.52 -13.15
C PHE A 12 -4.52 -8.80 -14.01
N GLU A 13 -4.25 -8.65 -15.32
CA GLU A 13 -5.15 -7.97 -16.28
C GLU A 13 -5.62 -6.58 -15.81
N GLY A 14 -4.73 -5.82 -15.16
CA GLY A 14 -5.06 -4.49 -14.66
C GLY A 14 -5.95 -4.48 -13.41
N VAL A 15 -6.16 -5.63 -12.76
CA VAL A 15 -6.92 -5.73 -11.51
C VAL A 15 -6.02 -6.19 -10.38
N TRP A 16 -5.88 -5.36 -9.35
CA TRP A 16 -5.25 -5.75 -8.10
C TRP A 16 -6.27 -6.55 -7.28
N GLU A 17 -5.84 -7.68 -6.71
CA GLU A 17 -6.68 -8.54 -5.89
C GLU A 17 -6.02 -8.79 -4.52
N GLY A 18 -6.85 -8.84 -3.50
CA GLY A 18 -6.45 -9.15 -2.13
C GLY A 18 -7.56 -9.84 -1.35
N VAL A 19 -7.17 -10.49 -0.27
CA VAL A 19 -8.09 -11.09 0.71
C VAL A 19 -8.11 -10.20 1.95
N LEU A 20 -9.30 -9.78 2.33
CA LEU A 20 -9.57 -9.02 3.53
C LEU A 20 -10.14 -9.97 4.59
N SER A 21 -9.47 -10.06 5.72
CA SER A 21 -9.86 -10.90 6.86
C SER A 21 -9.96 -10.06 8.13
N GLY A 22 -10.87 -10.43 9.04
CA GLY A 22 -11.04 -9.77 10.34
C GLY A 22 -12.50 -9.53 10.68
N GLU A 23 -12.75 -9.03 11.89
CA GLU A 23 -14.10 -8.69 12.33
C GLU A 23 -14.51 -7.31 11.81
N SER A 24 -15.48 -7.30 10.90
CA SER A 24 -16.23 -6.07 10.56
C SER A 24 -17.20 -5.77 11.72
N GLY A 25 -17.13 -4.55 12.27
CA GLY A 25 -17.83 -4.11 13.50
C GLY A 25 -19.36 -4.02 13.43
N GLY A 26 -20.01 -4.95 12.73
CA GLY A 26 -21.46 -5.05 12.56
C GLY A 26 -21.93 -6.18 11.65
N GLY A 27 -21.07 -7.13 11.27
CA GLY A 27 -21.44 -8.26 10.39
C GLY A 27 -21.70 -7.91 8.92
N ALA A 28 -21.71 -6.62 8.57
CA ALA A 28 -21.77 -6.16 7.18
C ALA A 28 -20.40 -6.21 6.51
N ALA A 29 -20.38 -6.35 5.18
CA ALA A 29 -19.14 -6.24 4.42
C ALA A 29 -18.48 -4.87 4.66
N PRO A 30 -17.17 -4.81 4.93
CA PRO A 30 -16.47 -3.54 5.12
C PRO A 30 -16.53 -2.70 3.85
N GLU A 31 -16.73 -1.39 4.02
CA GLU A 31 -16.72 -0.44 2.91
C GLU A 31 -15.27 -0.06 2.59
N ILE A 32 -14.81 -0.42 1.40
CA ILE A 32 -13.43 -0.17 0.96
C ILE A 32 -13.40 1.02 0.01
N GLU A 33 -12.56 2.00 0.34
CA GLU A 33 -12.23 3.12 -0.54
C GLU A 33 -10.80 2.96 -1.05
N VAL A 34 -10.61 3.18 -2.35
CA VAL A 34 -9.28 3.24 -2.96
C VAL A 34 -9.07 4.61 -3.57
N THR A 35 -7.90 5.18 -3.34
CA THR A 35 -7.52 6.48 -3.92
C THR A 35 -6.19 6.41 -4.64
N HIS A 36 -6.07 7.19 -5.71
CA HIS A 36 -4.82 7.53 -6.39
C HIS A 36 -4.69 9.05 -6.40
N GLN A 37 -3.60 9.60 -5.84
CA GLN A 37 -3.42 11.05 -5.68
C GLN A 37 -4.63 11.74 -5.02
N GLN A 38 -5.22 11.10 -4.01
CA GLN A 38 -6.43 11.55 -3.30
C GLN A 38 -7.73 11.55 -4.13
N GLU A 39 -7.68 11.10 -5.39
CA GLU A 39 -8.88 10.90 -6.21
C GLU A 39 -9.39 9.46 -6.06
N PRO A 40 -10.70 9.26 -5.85
CA PRO A 40 -11.27 7.93 -5.67
C PRO A 40 -11.21 7.10 -6.96
N ILE A 41 -10.91 5.82 -6.81
CA ILE A 41 -10.96 4.82 -7.88
C ILE A 41 -12.35 4.19 -7.91
N ALA A 42 -13.00 4.26 -9.08
CA ALA A 42 -14.28 3.61 -9.30
C ALA A 42 -14.12 2.10 -9.56
N GLY A 43 -15.20 1.34 -9.34
CA GLY A 43 -15.23 -0.10 -9.67
C GLY A 43 -14.52 -1.01 -8.68
N VAL A 44 -14.23 -0.53 -7.46
CA VAL A 44 -13.74 -1.38 -6.36
C VAL A 44 -14.84 -2.34 -5.95
N GLU A 45 -14.53 -3.64 -5.92
CA GLU A 45 -15.47 -4.70 -5.55
C GLU A 45 -15.01 -5.37 -4.25
N VAL A 46 -15.96 -5.64 -3.35
CA VAL A 46 -15.75 -6.40 -2.11
C VAL A 46 -16.72 -7.58 -2.11
N ILE A 47 -16.20 -8.78 -2.33
CA ILE A 47 -16.99 -9.99 -2.56
C ILE A 47 -16.83 -10.91 -1.36
N ALA A 48 -17.93 -11.17 -0.63
CA ALA A 48 -17.92 -12.08 0.50
C ALA A 48 -17.70 -13.53 0.07
N ARG A 49 -16.85 -14.26 0.78
CA ARG A 49 -16.68 -15.71 0.62
C ARG A 49 -17.35 -16.41 1.79
N ALA A 50 -18.56 -16.91 1.54
CA ALA A 50 -19.39 -17.54 2.57
C ALA A 50 -18.73 -18.76 3.26
N GLU A 51 -17.82 -19.45 2.58
CA GLU A 51 -17.15 -20.65 3.09
C GLU A 51 -16.05 -20.34 4.12
N THR A 52 -15.40 -19.19 3.99
CA THR A 52 -14.21 -18.81 4.76
C THR A 52 -14.43 -17.60 5.67
N GLY A 53 -15.53 -16.85 5.45
CA GLY A 53 -15.86 -15.67 6.23
C GLY A 53 -14.98 -14.45 5.94
N ASP A 54 -14.12 -14.52 4.92
CA ASP A 54 -13.29 -13.44 4.41
C ASP A 54 -13.93 -12.77 3.17
N TRP A 55 -13.33 -11.68 2.71
CA TRP A 55 -13.75 -10.98 1.50
C TRP A 55 -12.63 -10.93 0.47
N VAL A 56 -12.97 -11.07 -0.80
CA VAL A 56 -12.07 -10.75 -1.92
C VAL A 56 -12.28 -9.29 -2.27
N VAL A 57 -11.20 -8.51 -2.24
CA VAL A 57 -11.16 -7.12 -2.68
C VAL A 57 -10.55 -7.08 -4.07
N ARG A 58 -11.26 -6.48 -5.03
CA ARG A 58 -10.78 -6.27 -6.40
C ARG A 58 -10.73 -4.78 -6.68
N VAL A 59 -9.57 -4.32 -7.11
CA VAL A 59 -9.31 -2.89 -7.40
C VAL A 59 -8.87 -2.79 -8.86
N PRO A 60 -9.73 -2.28 -9.76
CA PRO A 60 -9.31 -2.04 -11.13
C PRO A 60 -8.33 -0.87 -11.18
N VAL A 61 -7.28 -1.01 -11.97
CA VAL A 61 -6.34 0.05 -12.29
C VAL A 61 -6.85 0.77 -13.54
N PRO A 62 -7.30 2.03 -13.42
CA PRO A 62 -7.79 2.75 -14.59
C PRO A 62 -6.62 3.06 -15.55
N PRO A 63 -6.77 2.83 -16.86
CA PRO A 63 -5.73 3.14 -17.84
C PRO A 63 -5.26 4.59 -17.81
N GLU A 64 -6.16 5.54 -17.51
CA GLU A 64 -5.86 6.96 -17.38
C GLU A 64 -4.99 7.31 -16.15
N LYS A 65 -4.83 6.37 -15.20
CA LYS A 65 -3.93 6.50 -14.05
C LYS A 65 -2.58 5.81 -14.27
N LEU A 66 -2.36 5.20 -15.44
CA LEU A 66 -1.06 4.65 -15.84
C LEU A 66 -0.19 5.77 -16.41
N ALA A 67 0.92 6.07 -15.73
CA ALA A 67 1.86 7.10 -16.14
C ALA A 67 3.28 6.72 -15.70
N ASP A 68 4.28 7.33 -16.33
CA ASP A 68 5.69 7.15 -15.98
C ASP A 68 5.95 7.46 -14.50
N GLY A 69 6.93 6.75 -13.94
CA GLY A 69 7.28 6.84 -12.52
C GLY A 69 6.47 5.88 -11.64
N VAL A 70 6.24 6.31 -10.40
CA VAL A 70 5.57 5.49 -9.37
C VAL A 70 4.15 6.01 -9.15
N GLN A 71 3.17 5.16 -9.40
CA GLN A 71 1.75 5.44 -9.17
C GLN A 71 1.27 4.67 -7.95
N THR A 72 0.99 5.36 -6.85
CA THR A 72 0.58 4.74 -5.58
C THR A 72 -0.93 4.79 -5.40
N PHE A 73 -1.50 3.63 -5.08
CA PHE A 73 -2.90 3.43 -4.74
C PHE A 73 -3.00 3.09 -3.26
N VAL A 74 -3.87 3.79 -2.53
CA VAL A 74 -4.06 3.59 -1.09
C VAL A 74 -5.44 3.01 -0.86
N ILE A 75 -5.50 1.88 -0.15
CA ILE A 75 -6.71 1.15 0.18
C ILE A 75 -7.05 1.40 1.64
N ARG A 76 -8.25 1.88 1.91
CA ARG A 76 -8.71 2.26 3.25
C ARG A 76 -10.06 1.61 3.58
N ASP A 77 -10.27 1.37 4.86
CA ASP A 77 -11.62 1.22 5.38
C ASP A 77 -12.27 2.61 5.42
N ARG A 78 -13.38 2.76 4.70
CA ARG A 78 -14.13 4.02 4.58
C ARG A 78 -14.74 4.45 5.91
N MET A 79 -15.13 3.50 6.76
CA MET A 79 -15.79 3.83 8.02
C MET A 79 -14.81 4.40 9.04
N SER A 80 -13.65 3.77 9.20
CA SER A 80 -12.64 4.20 10.17
C SER A 80 -11.60 5.18 9.61
N GLY A 81 -11.46 5.26 8.29
CA GLY A 81 -10.38 5.99 7.60
C GLY A 81 -9.02 5.29 7.70
N ALA A 82 -8.94 4.12 8.34
CA ALA A 82 -7.72 3.37 8.53
C ALA A 82 -7.17 2.87 7.18
N VAL A 83 -5.86 3.02 6.98
CA VAL A 83 -5.16 2.44 5.83
C VAL A 83 -5.02 0.94 6.08
N LEU A 84 -5.56 0.16 5.15
CA LEU A 84 -5.50 -1.31 5.20
C LEU A 84 -4.29 -1.82 4.42
N ASP A 85 -4.04 -1.25 3.23
CA ASP A 85 -2.89 -1.59 2.40
C ASP A 85 -2.62 -0.45 1.39
N SER A 86 -1.51 -0.53 0.68
CA SER A 86 -1.22 0.28 -0.50
C SER A 86 -0.41 -0.51 -1.51
N PHE A 87 -0.60 -0.22 -2.79
CA PHE A 87 0.22 -0.80 -3.85
C PHE A 87 0.72 0.26 -4.82
N ALA A 88 1.86 -0.01 -5.44
CA ALA A 88 2.47 0.86 -6.42
C ALA A 88 2.56 0.17 -7.78
N LEU A 89 2.31 0.95 -8.84
CA LEU A 89 2.65 0.60 -10.22
C LEU A 89 3.85 1.42 -10.64
N LEU A 90 4.86 0.74 -11.18
CA LEU A 90 6.06 1.39 -11.70
C LEU A 90 6.05 1.23 -13.21
N ALA A 91 6.13 2.34 -13.94
CA ALA A 91 6.13 2.38 -15.40
C ALA A 91 7.15 3.40 -15.92
N GLY A 92 7.54 3.25 -17.19
CA GLY A 92 8.50 4.13 -17.86
C GLY A 92 9.97 3.89 -17.48
N ASP A 93 10.84 4.76 -18.01
CA ASP A 93 12.30 4.64 -17.93
C ASP A 93 12.88 4.92 -16.53
N VAL A 94 12.03 5.36 -15.57
CA VAL A 94 12.39 5.51 -14.14
C VAL A 94 12.87 4.19 -13.52
N LEU A 95 12.56 3.05 -14.16
CA LEU A 95 13.05 1.73 -13.78
C LEU A 95 14.55 1.51 -14.06
N THR A 96 15.21 2.33 -14.87
CA THR A 96 16.53 1.96 -15.40
C THR A 96 17.70 2.41 -14.52
N TYR A 97 17.67 3.55 -13.80
CA TYR A 97 18.88 3.98 -13.06
C TYR A 97 18.78 4.75 -11.71
N ASP A 98 17.68 5.41 -11.32
CA ASP A 98 17.78 6.37 -10.19
C ASP A 98 17.46 5.83 -8.79
N ILE A 99 16.39 5.04 -8.60
CA ILE A 99 15.92 4.75 -7.22
C ILE A 99 16.92 3.91 -6.41
N ARG A 100 17.65 2.98 -7.03
CA ARG A 100 18.65 2.16 -6.31
C ARG A 100 19.91 2.95 -5.96
N ALA A 101 20.31 3.89 -6.82
CA ALA A 101 21.45 4.76 -6.56
C ALA A 101 21.12 5.74 -5.42
N GLU A 102 19.96 6.40 -5.48
CA GLU A 102 19.50 7.32 -4.44
C GLU A 102 19.27 6.60 -3.09
N MET A 103 18.70 5.39 -3.10
CA MET A 103 18.58 4.58 -1.87
C MET A 103 19.92 4.13 -1.30
N ALA A 104 20.95 3.93 -2.14
CA ALA A 104 22.30 3.62 -1.66
C ALA A 104 22.93 4.85 -1.01
N LEU A 105 22.81 6.03 -1.63
CA LEU A 105 23.30 7.30 -1.07
C LEU A 105 22.62 7.64 0.26
N LEU A 106 21.29 7.50 0.36
CA LEU A 106 20.57 7.73 1.62
C LEU A 106 21.01 6.78 2.75
N ARG A 107 21.38 5.54 2.43
CA ARG A 107 21.91 4.59 3.41
C ARG A 107 23.29 4.98 3.91
N GLU A 108 24.16 5.47 3.01
CA GLU A 108 25.49 5.95 3.38
C GLU A 108 25.40 7.15 4.33
N GLU A 109 24.54 8.11 4.03
CA GLU A 109 24.31 9.28 4.90
C GLU A 109 23.74 8.88 6.28
N LEU A 110 22.80 7.93 6.33
CA LEU A 110 22.27 7.39 7.59
C LEU A 110 23.35 6.66 8.41
N ASP A 111 24.26 5.94 7.76
CA ASP A 111 25.35 5.25 8.44
C ASP A 111 26.38 6.23 9.02
N LEU A 112 26.64 7.34 8.34
CA LEU A 112 27.46 8.43 8.88
C LEU A 112 26.82 9.05 10.12
N LEU A 113 25.51 9.36 10.07
CA LEU A 113 24.75 9.89 11.20
C LEU A 113 24.77 8.92 12.39
N LYS A 114 24.55 7.63 12.14
CA LYS A 114 24.56 6.57 13.16
C LYS A 114 25.92 6.45 13.85
N ARG A 115 27.02 6.58 13.09
CA ARG A 115 28.38 6.58 13.64
C ARG A 115 28.65 7.80 14.51
N ALA A 116 28.22 8.99 14.07
CA ALA A 116 28.35 10.23 14.84
C ALA A 116 27.54 10.15 16.14
N PHE A 117 26.30 9.68 16.07
CA PHE A 117 25.43 9.53 17.23
C PHE A 117 25.97 8.52 18.25
N ARG A 118 26.43 7.34 17.79
CA ARG A 118 27.05 6.33 18.68
C ARG A 118 28.27 6.88 19.41
N ARG A 119 29.10 7.65 18.70
CA ARG A 119 30.26 8.30 19.30
C ARG A 119 29.84 9.31 20.36
N HIS A 120 28.88 10.16 20.06
CA HIS A 120 28.36 11.14 21.01
C HIS A 120 27.78 10.50 22.28
N CYS A 121 27.03 9.39 22.15
CA CYS A 121 26.53 8.64 23.31
C CYS A 121 27.64 8.03 24.17
N LEU A 122 28.79 7.66 23.59
CA LEU A 122 29.93 7.13 24.32
C LEU A 122 30.77 8.24 24.97
N GLU A 123 30.84 9.42 24.35
CA GLU A 123 31.58 10.59 24.86
C GLU A 123 30.82 11.35 25.95
N THR A 124 29.50 11.16 26.05
CA THR A 124 28.62 11.88 27.00
C THR A 124 28.19 11.01 28.20
N MET A 125 28.78 9.81 28.36
CA MET A 125 28.64 8.98 29.58
C MET A 125 29.84 9.13 30.51
#